data_AF-A0A3Q2PJD8-F1
#
_entry.id   AF-A0A3Q2PJD8-F1
#
_cell.length_a   1.000
_cell.length_b   1.000
_cell.length_c   1.000
_cell.angle_alpha   90.00
_cell.angle_beta   90.00
_cell.angle_gamma   90.00
#
_symmetry.space_group_name_H-M   'P 1'
#
loop_
_entity.id
_entity.type
_entity.pdbx_description
1 polymer ?
#
loop_
_entity_poly.entity_id
_entity_poly.type
_entity_poly.pdbx_seq_one_letter_code
_entity_poly.pdbx_strand_id
1 'polypeptide(L)'
;MHHFFFLSLQPPPLPPQGPPAAVSNAGAVVPAGPMMPYNYNVYEPVQPHWFYCKQVESKSVWFPLSLIDSLQLEETYNSDPENVVVRTDGGRYDVQLYDRIRTAVYWEEEPTEVRRCTWFYKGDKDSRFVPYSEEFSEKLEAEYKKAISTNQWHRRLEFPSGETIVMHNPKVIVQFQPSSVPDEWGTTQDGQTRPRVVKRGIDDDHDEVPDGTLPPSLKIT
;
A
#
# COMPACT_ATOMS: atom_id res chain seq x y z
N MET A 1 -54.25 26.80 54.83
CA MET A 1 -55.09 26.52 53.65
C MET A 1 -54.27 25.69 52.67
N HIS A 2 -54.80 24.53 52.29
CA HIS A 2 -54.37 23.57 51.26
C HIS A 2 -53.00 22.88 51.42
N HIS A 3 -53.04 21.78 52.18
CA HIS A 3 -52.21 20.60 51.95
C HIS A 3 -52.60 19.94 50.62
N PHE A 4 -51.62 19.65 49.77
CA PHE A 4 -51.72 18.65 48.71
C PHE A 4 -50.56 17.67 48.83
N PHE A 5 -50.92 16.40 49.02
CA PHE A 5 -50.04 15.24 49.04
C PHE A 5 -49.50 14.96 47.63
N PHE A 6 -48.20 14.67 47.52
CA PHE A 6 -47.67 13.89 46.41
C PHE A 6 -47.09 12.58 46.96
N LEU A 7 -47.68 11.48 46.50
CA LEU A 7 -47.30 10.11 46.80
C LEU A 7 -45.95 9.80 46.14
N SER A 8 -44.96 9.39 46.94
CA SER A 8 -43.69 8.83 46.46
C SER A 8 -43.93 7.38 46.01
N LEU A 9 -43.81 7.12 44.71
CA LEU A 9 -43.79 5.77 44.15
C LEU A 9 -42.37 5.21 44.26
N GLN A 10 -42.18 4.22 45.13
CA GLN A 10 -40.93 3.47 45.24
C GLN A 10 -40.91 2.33 44.20
N PRO A 11 -39.83 2.15 43.42
CA PRO A 11 -39.73 1.03 42.48
C PRO A 11 -39.46 -0.30 43.21
N PRO A 12 -39.85 -1.45 42.63
CA PRO A 12 -39.71 -2.76 43.26
C PRO A 12 -38.24 -3.25 43.30
N PRO A 13 -37.89 -4.14 44.24
CA PRO A 13 -36.53 -4.67 44.34
C PRO A 13 -36.24 -5.68 43.22
N LEU A 14 -35.02 -5.60 42.67
CA LEU A 14 -34.48 -6.60 41.73
C LEU A 14 -34.12 -7.90 42.48
N PRO A 15 -34.29 -9.08 41.85
CA PRO A 15 -33.86 -10.35 42.44
C PRO A 15 -32.33 -10.43 42.57
N PRO A 16 -31.81 -11.28 43.48
CA PRO A 16 -30.39 -11.32 43.80
C PRO A 16 -29.56 -11.82 42.61
N GLN A 17 -28.58 -11.02 42.20
CA GLN A 17 -27.56 -11.45 41.25
C GLN A 17 -26.65 -12.50 41.91
N GLY A 18 -26.59 -13.69 41.31
CA GLY A 18 -25.55 -14.68 41.61
C GLY A 18 -24.15 -14.14 41.29
N PRO A 19 -23.07 -14.75 41.81
CA PRO A 19 -21.73 -14.23 41.67
C PRO A 19 -21.31 -14.16 40.20
N PRO A 20 -20.51 -13.15 39.79
CA PRO A 20 -20.07 -13.04 38.41
C PRO A 20 -19.16 -14.23 38.06
N ALA A 21 -19.49 -14.93 36.97
CA ALA A 21 -18.62 -15.92 36.39
C ALA A 21 -17.36 -15.23 35.86
N ALA A 22 -16.19 -15.79 36.21
CA ALA A 22 -14.91 -15.37 35.67
C ALA A 22 -14.90 -15.56 34.15
N VAL A 23 -14.78 -14.46 33.40
CA VAL A 23 -14.63 -14.52 31.95
C VAL A 23 -13.17 -14.84 31.65
N SER A 24 -12.91 -16.08 31.29
CA SER A 24 -11.65 -16.53 30.70
C SER A 24 -11.50 -15.93 29.29
N ASN A 25 -10.49 -15.07 29.09
CA ASN A 25 -10.06 -14.65 27.76
C ASN A 25 -9.39 -15.83 27.04
N ALA A 26 -10.20 -16.66 26.38
CA ALA A 26 -9.73 -17.54 25.31
C ALA A 26 -10.20 -16.92 23.99
N GLY A 27 -9.23 -16.51 23.17
CA GLY A 27 -9.46 -15.81 21.91
C GLY A 27 -10.43 -16.56 21.00
N ALA A 28 -11.33 -15.82 20.35
CA ALA A 28 -12.17 -16.34 19.29
C ALA A 28 -11.27 -16.76 18.11
N VAL A 29 -11.08 -18.06 17.94
CA VAL A 29 -10.52 -18.62 16.71
C VAL A 29 -11.63 -18.53 15.67
N VAL A 30 -11.56 -17.51 14.82
CA VAL A 30 -12.39 -17.44 13.62
C VAL A 30 -12.04 -18.64 12.72
N PRO A 31 -13.02 -19.49 12.32
CA PRO A 31 -12.75 -20.56 11.38
C PRO A 31 -12.43 -19.94 10.03
N ALA A 32 -11.23 -20.21 9.51
CA ALA A 32 -10.92 -19.88 8.12
C ALA A 32 -11.87 -20.68 7.22
N GLY A 33 -12.78 -19.99 6.53
CA GLY A 33 -13.55 -20.59 5.44
C GLY A 33 -12.60 -21.15 4.38
N PRO A 34 -13.04 -22.15 3.58
CA PRO A 34 -12.18 -22.77 2.58
C PRO A 34 -11.68 -21.70 1.60
N MET A 35 -10.39 -21.37 1.71
CA MET A 35 -9.73 -20.46 0.80
C MET A 35 -9.68 -21.16 -0.56
N MET A 36 -10.33 -20.57 -1.56
CA MET A 36 -10.22 -21.01 -2.95
C MET A 36 -8.73 -21.13 -3.30
N PRO A 37 -8.27 -22.25 -3.89
CA PRO A 37 -6.89 -22.42 -4.28
C PRO A 37 -6.63 -21.59 -5.54
N TYR A 38 -6.57 -20.27 -5.39
CA TYR A 38 -5.81 -19.46 -6.31
C TYR A 38 -4.37 -19.95 -6.21
N ASN A 39 -3.78 -20.31 -7.34
CA ASN A 39 -2.47 -20.93 -7.41
C ASN A 39 -1.35 -19.89 -7.19
N TYR A 40 -1.46 -19.08 -6.13
CA TYR A 40 -0.51 -18.05 -5.74
C TYR A 40 0.87 -18.60 -5.34
N ASN A 41 1.04 -19.92 -5.35
CA ASN A 41 2.34 -20.56 -5.13
C ASN A 41 3.23 -20.53 -6.38
N VAL A 42 2.73 -20.04 -7.52
CA VAL A 42 3.54 -19.83 -8.72
C VAL A 42 4.01 -18.39 -8.75
N TYR A 43 5.33 -18.20 -8.73
CA TYR A 43 5.94 -16.88 -8.89
C TYR A 43 5.87 -16.44 -10.34
N GLU A 44 5.31 -15.26 -10.58
CA GLU A 44 5.28 -14.58 -11.88
C GLU A 44 6.17 -13.33 -11.82
N PRO A 45 7.07 -13.08 -12.77
CA PRO A 45 7.85 -11.85 -12.81
C PRO A 45 6.95 -10.59 -12.86
N VAL A 46 7.27 -9.58 -12.04
CA VAL A 46 6.57 -8.28 -12.07
C VAL A 46 7.10 -7.42 -13.20
N GLN A 47 6.19 -6.80 -13.95
CA GLN A 47 6.55 -5.79 -14.93
C GLN A 47 7.00 -4.49 -14.23
N PRO A 48 8.23 -3.99 -14.49
CA PRO A 48 8.68 -2.70 -13.99
C PRO A 48 7.95 -1.55 -14.66
N HIS A 49 7.79 -0.47 -13.90
CA HIS A 49 7.16 0.75 -14.36
C HIS A 49 8.11 1.92 -14.14
N TRP A 50 8.12 2.87 -15.06
CA TRP A 50 9.02 4.00 -15.03
C TRP A 50 8.28 5.26 -14.59
N PHE A 51 8.87 5.96 -13.62
CA PHE A 51 8.31 7.18 -13.04
C PHE A 51 9.33 8.31 -13.10
N TYR A 52 8.83 9.53 -13.02
CA TYR A 52 9.67 10.71 -12.81
C TYR A 52 9.22 11.49 -11.59
N CYS A 53 10.17 12.15 -10.92
CA CYS A 53 9.91 12.97 -9.75
C CYS A 53 9.85 14.45 -10.13
N LYS A 54 8.82 15.17 -9.67
CA LYS A 54 8.76 16.64 -9.71
C LYS A 54 8.48 17.22 -8.33
N GLN A 55 9.01 18.41 -8.08
CA GLN A 55 8.65 19.19 -6.89
C GLN A 55 7.32 19.93 -7.15
N VAL A 56 6.31 19.63 -6.33
CA VAL A 56 5.01 20.30 -6.36
C VAL A 56 4.71 20.76 -4.94
N GLU A 57 4.53 22.06 -4.72
CA GLU A 57 4.30 22.65 -3.38
C GLU A 57 5.35 22.20 -2.34
N SER A 58 6.63 22.19 -2.73
CA SER A 58 7.76 21.74 -1.89
C SER A 58 7.71 20.27 -1.46
N LYS A 59 6.95 19.43 -2.18
CA LYS A 59 6.90 17.98 -1.99
C LYS A 59 7.34 17.26 -3.27
N SER A 60 8.12 16.21 -3.09
CA SER A 60 8.45 15.28 -4.17
C SER A 60 7.21 14.47 -4.57
N VAL A 61 6.83 14.57 -5.84
CA VAL A 61 5.70 13.88 -6.42
C VAL A 61 6.16 13.01 -7.58
N TRP A 62 5.79 11.73 -7.53
CA TRP A 62 6.09 10.76 -8.57
C TRP A 62 4.95 10.67 -9.59
N PHE A 63 5.30 10.79 -10.86
CA PHE A 63 4.38 10.68 -11.99
C PHE A 63 4.79 9.51 -12.88
N PRO A 64 3.85 8.66 -13.31
CA PRO A 64 4.16 7.59 -14.25
C PRO A 64 4.54 8.19 -15.61
N LEU A 65 5.54 7.61 -16.27
CA LEU A 65 5.75 7.81 -17.70
C LEU A 65 4.66 7.06 -18.49
N SER A 66 4.49 7.42 -19.76
CA SER A 66 3.53 6.72 -20.61
C SER A 66 3.90 5.23 -20.73
N LEU A 67 2.91 4.39 -21.05
CA LEU A 67 3.17 2.95 -21.25
C LEU A 67 4.21 2.72 -22.36
N ILE A 68 4.12 3.49 -23.46
CA ILE A 68 5.05 3.39 -24.59
C ILE A 68 6.47 3.76 -24.15
N ASP A 69 6.63 4.90 -23.48
CA ASP A 69 7.93 5.35 -22.98
C ASP A 69 8.50 4.35 -21.97
N SER A 70 7.67 3.82 -21.07
CA SER A 70 8.09 2.84 -20.06
C SER A 70 8.58 1.53 -20.68
N LEU A 71 7.90 1.02 -21.71
CA LEU A 71 8.32 -0.18 -22.43
C LEU A 71 9.64 0.05 -23.16
N GLN A 72 9.77 1.18 -23.86
CA GLN A 72 11.00 1.51 -24.57
C GLN A 72 12.20 1.69 -23.62
N LEU A 73 11.98 2.35 -22.48
CA LEU A 73 12.99 2.47 -21.43
C LEU A 73 13.40 1.10 -20.90
N GLU A 74 12.43 0.22 -20.64
CA GLU A 74 12.70 -1.13 -20.13
C GLU A 74 13.45 -2.01 -21.12
N GLU A 75 13.06 -2.01 -22.41
CA GLU A 75 13.76 -2.75 -23.46
C GLU A 75 15.22 -2.29 -23.60
N THR A 76 15.43 -0.98 -23.59
CA THR A 76 16.77 -0.38 -23.68
C THR A 76 17.59 -0.72 -22.44
N TYR A 77 17.00 -0.57 -21.25
CA TYR A 77 17.64 -0.87 -19.97
C TYR A 77 18.10 -2.32 -19.86
N ASN A 78 17.32 -3.28 -20.37
CA ASN A 78 17.69 -4.70 -20.36
C ASN A 78 18.76 -5.07 -21.39
N SER A 79 18.97 -4.24 -22.41
CA SER A 79 19.92 -4.51 -23.49
C SER A 79 21.30 -3.93 -23.22
N ASP A 80 21.35 -2.63 -22.92
CA ASP A 80 22.59 -1.89 -22.62
C ASP A 80 22.25 -0.58 -21.90
N PRO A 81 22.38 -0.52 -20.55
CA PRO A 81 22.11 0.70 -19.80
C PRO A 81 23.31 1.68 -19.77
N GLU A 82 24.49 1.30 -20.29
CA GLU A 82 25.70 2.11 -20.15
C GLU A 82 25.66 3.32 -21.10
N ASN A 83 25.29 4.48 -20.53
CA ASN A 83 25.26 5.79 -21.21
C ASN A 83 24.32 5.87 -22.42
N VAL A 84 23.14 5.24 -22.31
CA VAL A 84 22.09 5.32 -23.33
C VAL A 84 21.04 6.38 -22.97
N VAL A 85 20.75 7.24 -23.95
CA VAL A 85 19.68 8.25 -23.90
C VAL A 85 18.45 7.73 -24.63
N VAL A 86 17.31 7.72 -23.95
CA VAL A 86 16.00 7.37 -24.53
C VAL A 86 15.13 8.60 -24.61
N ARG A 87 14.57 8.86 -25.80
CA ARG A 87 13.61 9.94 -26.01
C ARG A 87 12.24 9.53 -25.47
N THR A 88 11.66 10.38 -24.66
CA THR A 88 10.35 10.18 -24.03
C THR A 88 9.41 11.33 -24.35
N ASP A 89 8.11 11.17 -24.06
CA ASP A 89 7.12 12.23 -24.22
C ASP A 89 7.06 12.75 -25.67
N GLY A 90 7.23 11.87 -26.67
CA GLY A 90 7.27 12.26 -28.09
C GLY A 90 8.52 13.06 -28.47
N GLY A 91 9.64 12.88 -27.77
CA GLY A 91 10.93 13.54 -28.04
C GLY A 91 11.14 14.86 -27.30
N ARG A 92 10.21 15.22 -26.41
CA ARG A 92 10.31 16.45 -25.61
C ARG A 92 11.30 16.34 -24.45
N TYR A 93 11.55 15.13 -23.99
CA TYR A 93 12.49 14.85 -22.90
C TYR A 93 13.43 13.72 -23.29
N ASP A 94 14.67 13.83 -22.83
CA ASP A 94 15.69 12.80 -22.93
C ASP A 94 15.88 12.18 -21.54
N VAL A 95 15.86 10.85 -21.45
CA VAL A 95 16.15 10.08 -20.23
C VAL A 95 17.52 9.42 -20.39
N GLN A 96 18.45 9.84 -19.56
CA GLN A 96 19.76 9.23 -19.40
C GLN A 96 19.61 8.04 -18.45
N LEU A 97 19.70 6.81 -18.98
CA LEU A 97 19.44 5.60 -18.20
C LEU A 97 20.44 5.46 -17.05
N TYR A 98 21.74 5.56 -17.31
CA TYR A 98 22.77 5.35 -16.29
C TYR A 98 22.58 6.24 -15.06
N ASP A 99 22.45 7.55 -15.26
CA ASP A 99 22.32 8.53 -14.18
C ASP A 99 20.90 8.62 -13.60
N ARG A 100 19.92 7.97 -14.25
CA ARG A 100 18.50 8.04 -13.89
C ARG A 100 17.97 9.49 -13.87
N ILE A 101 18.37 10.25 -14.89
CA ILE A 101 18.03 11.67 -15.03
C ILE A 101 17.22 11.88 -16.31
N ARG A 102 16.16 12.70 -16.22
CA ARG A 102 15.41 13.21 -17.37
C ARG A 102 15.56 14.71 -17.51
N THR A 103 15.90 15.15 -18.72
CA THR A 103 16.08 16.56 -19.10
C THR A 103 15.12 16.96 -20.21
N ALA A 104 14.68 18.21 -20.19
CA ALA A 104 13.93 18.79 -21.29
C ALA A 104 14.84 19.08 -22.48
N VAL A 105 14.37 18.80 -23.70
CA VAL A 105 15.17 18.95 -24.93
C VAL A 105 15.03 20.36 -25.53
N TYR A 106 13.83 20.92 -25.45
CA TYR A 106 13.49 22.17 -26.17
C TYR A 106 13.30 23.39 -25.26
N TRP A 107 13.40 23.23 -23.95
CA TRP A 107 13.30 24.32 -22.97
C TRP A 107 14.22 24.07 -21.78
N GLU A 108 14.51 25.12 -21.03
CA GLU A 108 15.27 25.02 -19.78
C GLU A 108 14.32 24.65 -18.63
N GLU A 109 14.60 23.53 -17.98
CA GLU A 109 13.93 23.04 -16.78
C GLU A 109 14.97 22.30 -15.93
N GLU A 110 14.78 22.26 -14.62
CA GLU A 110 15.67 21.45 -13.78
C GLU A 110 15.55 19.96 -14.15
N PRO A 111 16.67 19.24 -14.25
CA PRO A 111 16.65 17.81 -14.48
C PRO A 111 15.86 17.09 -13.38
N THR A 112 15.06 16.11 -13.79
CA THR A 112 14.18 15.36 -12.90
C THR A 112 14.68 13.93 -12.73
N GLU A 113 14.60 13.40 -11.51
CA GLU A 113 14.91 11.99 -11.25
C GLU A 113 13.91 11.11 -12.00
N VAL A 114 14.43 10.06 -12.63
CA VAL A 114 13.66 8.95 -13.19
C VAL A 114 13.90 7.71 -12.34
N ARG A 115 12.88 6.86 -12.20
CA ARG A 115 13.01 5.66 -11.38
C ARG A 115 12.26 4.50 -12.00
N ARG A 116 12.94 3.36 -12.06
CA ARG A 116 12.34 2.06 -12.41
C ARG A 116 11.80 1.42 -11.14
N CYS A 117 10.54 0.99 -11.13
CA CYS A 117 9.90 0.53 -9.90
C CYS A 117 8.99 -0.67 -10.12
N THR A 118 9.03 -1.61 -9.18
CA THR A 118 8.16 -2.79 -9.13
C THR A 118 7.35 -2.87 -7.84
N TRP A 119 7.67 -2.03 -6.86
CA TRP A 119 7.02 -1.99 -5.55
C TRP A 119 6.69 -0.56 -5.13
N PHE A 120 5.56 -0.43 -4.43
CA PHE A 120 5.01 0.87 -4.04
C PHE A 120 4.45 0.81 -2.62
N TYR A 121 4.41 1.97 -1.95
CA TYR A 121 3.68 2.13 -0.69
C TYR A 121 2.64 3.23 -0.77
N LYS A 122 1.56 3.08 0.00
CA LYS A 122 0.53 4.12 0.09
C LYS A 122 1.04 5.29 0.93
N GLY A 123 0.98 6.51 0.38
CA GLY A 123 1.35 7.73 1.11
C GLY A 123 0.42 8.04 2.29
N ASP A 124 0.91 8.73 3.32
CA ASP A 124 0.13 9.00 4.54
C ASP A 124 -1.03 9.97 4.31
N LYS A 125 -0.77 11.02 3.52
CA LYS A 125 -1.69 12.16 3.30
C LYS A 125 -2.31 12.18 1.92
N ASP A 126 -1.77 11.35 1.04
CA ASP A 126 -2.07 11.36 -0.37
C ASP A 126 -2.38 9.92 -0.76
N SER A 127 -3.57 9.66 -1.27
CA SER A 127 -4.01 8.30 -1.61
C SER A 127 -3.19 7.68 -2.74
N ARG A 128 -2.23 8.43 -3.29
CA ARG A 128 -1.27 7.99 -4.29
C ARG A 128 -0.26 7.00 -3.73
N PHE A 129 0.08 6.05 -4.58
CA PHE A 129 1.19 5.13 -4.36
C PHE A 129 2.51 5.82 -4.69
N VAL A 130 3.49 5.65 -3.81
CA VAL A 130 4.84 6.17 -3.97
C VAL A 130 5.77 5.01 -4.31
N PRO A 131 6.56 5.10 -5.39
CA PRO A 131 7.53 4.08 -5.73
C PRO A 131 8.64 3.98 -4.69
N TYR A 132 8.97 2.75 -4.29
CA TYR A 132 10.21 2.49 -3.59
C TYR A 132 11.43 2.74 -4.48
N SER A 133 12.61 2.90 -3.88
CA SER A 133 13.86 2.93 -4.64
C SER A 133 14.06 1.59 -5.37
N GLU A 134 14.87 1.62 -6.44
CA GLU A 134 15.22 0.43 -7.22
C GLU A 134 15.84 -0.66 -6.35
N GLU A 135 16.86 -0.30 -5.56
CA GLU A 135 17.55 -1.20 -4.64
C GLU A 135 16.61 -1.82 -3.60
N PHE A 136 15.69 -1.01 -3.04
CA PHE A 136 14.73 -1.51 -2.06
C PHE A 136 13.73 -2.48 -2.71
N SER A 137 13.24 -2.12 -3.90
CA SER A 137 12.30 -2.94 -4.67
C SER A 137 12.91 -4.29 -5.04
N GLU A 138 14.20 -4.32 -5.43
CA GLU A 138 14.91 -5.55 -5.76
C GLU A 138 15.02 -6.51 -4.56
N LYS A 139 15.44 -5.98 -3.41
CA LYS A 139 15.53 -6.77 -2.17
C LYS A 139 14.16 -7.27 -1.72
N LEU A 140 13.14 -6.43 -1.80
CA LEU A 140 11.77 -6.79 -1.44
C LEU A 140 11.21 -7.88 -2.36
N GLU A 141 11.45 -7.78 -3.68
CA GLU A 141 11.04 -8.78 -4.66
C GLU A 141 11.73 -10.14 -4.41
N ALA A 142 13.01 -10.15 -4.02
CA ALA A 142 13.73 -11.39 -3.71
C ALA A 142 13.11 -12.14 -2.51
N GLU A 143 12.74 -11.41 -1.44
CA GLU A 143 12.06 -12.01 -0.29
C GLU A 143 10.63 -12.42 -0.61
N TYR A 144 9.92 -11.65 -1.44
CA TYR A 144 8.58 -12.01 -1.93
C TYR A 144 8.62 -13.32 -2.73
N LYS A 145 9.56 -13.43 -3.68
CA LYS A 145 9.77 -14.65 -4.47
C LYS A 145 10.03 -15.87 -3.59
N LYS A 146 10.86 -15.71 -2.55
CA LYS A 146 11.13 -16.75 -1.55
C LYS A 146 9.89 -17.12 -0.75
N ALA A 147 9.10 -16.14 -0.32
CA ALA A 147 7.85 -16.38 0.40
C ALA A 147 6.84 -17.16 -0.44
N ILE A 148 6.68 -16.79 -1.73
CA ILE A 148 5.85 -17.52 -2.70
C ILE A 148 6.35 -18.95 -2.88
N SER A 149 7.64 -19.14 -3.17
CA SER A 149 8.19 -20.47 -3.49
C SER A 149 8.21 -21.44 -2.31
N THR A 150 8.31 -20.92 -1.08
CA THR A 150 8.35 -21.73 0.15
C THR A 150 7.03 -21.76 0.90
N ASN A 151 6.05 -20.98 0.46
CA ASN A 151 4.80 -20.72 1.15
C ASN A 151 5.00 -20.30 2.63
N GLN A 152 6.06 -19.52 2.91
CA GLN A 152 6.40 -19.03 4.25
C GLN A 152 6.11 -17.54 4.37
N TRP A 153 5.08 -17.23 5.13
CA TRP A 153 4.55 -15.88 5.36
C TRP A 153 4.78 -15.41 6.80
N HIS A 154 4.34 -14.20 7.14
CA HIS A 154 4.38 -13.62 8.49
C HIS A 154 5.79 -13.36 9.06
N ARG A 155 6.81 -13.35 8.19
CA ARG A 155 8.17 -12.95 8.56
C ARG A 155 8.30 -11.43 8.54
N ARG A 156 9.06 -10.89 9.48
CA ARG A 156 9.45 -9.47 9.52
C ARG A 156 10.75 -9.30 8.72
N LEU A 157 10.74 -8.40 7.77
CA LEU A 157 11.90 -8.03 6.95
C LEU A 157 12.34 -6.64 7.37
N GLU A 158 13.55 -6.54 7.93
CA GLU A 158 14.13 -5.27 8.35
C GLU A 158 15.08 -4.77 7.26
N PHE A 159 14.90 -3.52 6.85
CA PHE A 159 15.73 -2.88 5.85
C PHE A 159 16.72 -1.89 6.50
N PRO A 160 17.85 -1.58 5.85
CA PRO A 160 18.87 -0.67 6.42
C PRO A 160 18.36 0.73 6.78
N SER A 161 17.29 1.17 6.13
CA SER A 161 16.60 2.44 6.37
C SER A 161 15.71 2.44 7.63
N GLY A 162 15.57 1.29 8.30
CA GLY A 162 14.86 1.13 9.57
C GLY A 162 13.39 0.74 9.44
N GLU A 163 12.81 0.72 8.23
CA GLU A 163 11.45 0.23 8.05
C GLU A 163 11.39 -1.29 8.12
N THR A 164 10.27 -1.78 8.66
CA THR A 164 9.97 -3.22 8.74
C THR A 164 8.83 -3.57 7.79
N ILE A 165 9.05 -4.52 6.89
CA ILE A 165 8.01 -5.07 6.01
C ILE A 165 7.48 -6.39 6.59
N VAL A 166 6.16 -6.57 6.58
CA VAL A 166 5.50 -7.83 6.95
C VAL A 166 4.61 -8.28 5.80
N MET A 167 4.89 -9.47 5.26
CA MET A 167 4.09 -10.11 4.23
C MET A 167 3.16 -11.15 4.86
N HIS A 168 1.87 -10.86 4.93
CA HIS A 168 0.87 -11.81 5.45
C HIS A 168 0.47 -12.85 4.40
N ASN A 169 0.38 -12.41 3.14
CA ASN A 169 0.11 -13.23 1.97
C ASN A 169 0.52 -12.42 0.71
N PRO A 170 0.37 -12.95 -0.52
CA PRO A 170 0.75 -12.26 -1.75
C PRO A 170 0.09 -10.88 -1.96
N LYS A 171 -1.11 -10.68 -1.42
CA LYS A 171 -1.92 -9.46 -1.58
C LYS A 171 -1.83 -8.50 -0.39
N VAL A 172 -1.47 -9.02 0.78
CA VAL A 172 -1.49 -8.26 2.04
C VAL A 172 -0.06 -8.13 2.54
N ILE A 173 0.55 -7.01 2.18
CA ILE A 173 1.92 -6.64 2.58
C ILE A 173 1.87 -5.25 3.18
N VAL A 174 2.54 -5.06 4.30
CA VAL A 174 2.53 -3.80 5.04
C VAL A 174 3.92 -3.36 5.46
N GLN A 175 4.11 -2.06 5.57
CA GLN A 175 5.31 -1.40 6.05
C GLN A 175 5.03 -0.72 7.38
N PHE A 176 5.89 -0.95 8.36
CA PHE A 176 5.98 -0.18 9.60
C PHE A 176 7.18 0.75 9.49
N GLN A 177 6.98 2.03 9.78
CA GLN A 177 8.09 2.97 9.87
C GLN A 177 8.90 2.71 11.15
N PRO A 178 10.21 3.04 11.17
CA PRO A 178 10.98 3.02 12.40
C PRO A 178 10.28 3.88 13.44
N SER A 179 10.07 3.35 14.64
CA SER A 179 9.39 4.11 15.69
C SER A 179 10.21 5.37 15.98
N SER A 180 9.61 6.55 15.84
CA SER A 180 10.16 7.75 16.46
C SER A 180 10.20 7.52 17.96
N VAL A 181 11.29 7.98 18.61
CA VAL A 181 11.39 7.99 20.07
C VAL A 181 10.14 8.69 20.59
N PRO A 182 9.38 8.09 21.53
CA PRO A 182 8.28 8.80 22.17
C PRO A 182 8.84 10.11 22.71
N ASP A 183 8.10 11.20 22.54
CA ASP A 183 8.43 12.41 23.27
C ASP A 183 8.42 12.12 24.78
N GLU A 184 8.97 13.03 25.58
CA GLU A 184 9.08 12.86 27.03
C GLU A 184 7.71 12.69 27.74
N TRP A 185 6.60 12.87 27.00
CA TRP A 185 5.20 12.69 27.43
C TRP A 185 4.55 11.41 26.89
N GLY A 186 5.31 10.54 26.22
CA GLY A 186 4.84 9.23 25.74
C GLY A 186 3.90 9.29 24.53
N THR A 187 3.75 10.47 23.91
CA THR A 187 2.97 10.61 22.68
C THR A 187 3.86 10.36 21.45
N THR A 188 3.38 9.50 20.56
CA THR A 188 3.95 9.32 19.22
C THR A 188 3.05 10.09 18.25
N GLN A 189 3.60 10.81 17.27
CA GLN A 189 2.77 11.55 16.30
C GLN A 189 1.78 10.59 15.63
N ASP A 190 0.49 10.91 15.71
CA ASP A 190 -0.61 10.15 15.12
C ASP A 190 -0.39 9.95 13.62
N GLY A 191 0.08 8.76 13.24
CA GLY A 191 0.45 8.41 11.87
C GLY A 191 1.74 7.59 11.77
N GLN A 192 2.69 7.75 12.71
CA GLN A 192 3.95 6.98 12.73
C GLN A 192 3.76 5.51 13.14
N THR A 193 2.65 5.18 13.80
CA THR A 193 2.35 3.82 14.30
C THR A 193 1.48 3.00 13.36
N ARG A 194 0.84 3.62 12.36
CA ARG A 194 -0.09 2.90 11.47
C ARG A 194 0.69 2.25 10.32
N PRO A 195 0.55 0.93 10.10
CA PRO A 195 1.17 0.28 8.96
C PRO A 195 0.67 0.86 7.64
N ARG A 196 1.60 1.11 6.71
CA ARG A 196 1.30 1.51 5.33
C ARG A 196 1.11 0.28 4.46
N VAL A 197 0.18 0.36 3.53
CA VAL A 197 -0.02 -0.71 2.53
C VAL A 197 1.13 -0.68 1.54
N VAL A 198 1.64 -1.85 1.20
CA VAL A 198 2.66 -2.07 0.19
C VAL A 198 2.07 -2.90 -0.95
N LYS A 199 2.23 -2.42 -2.19
CA LYS A 199 1.68 -3.04 -3.41
C LYS A 199 2.83 -3.45 -4.35
N ARG A 200 2.66 -4.62 -4.97
CA ARG A 200 3.54 -5.16 -6.01
C ARG A 200 2.96 -4.84 -7.37
N GLY A 201 3.77 -4.29 -8.28
CA GLY A 201 3.32 -3.82 -9.59
C GLY A 201 2.30 -2.68 -9.50
N ILE A 202 1.76 -2.28 -10.64
CA ILE A 202 0.67 -1.30 -10.71
C ILE A 202 -0.66 -1.91 -11.12
N ASP A 203 -0.73 -3.23 -11.35
CA ASP A 203 -1.94 -3.86 -11.87
C ASP A 203 -3.14 -3.46 -10.99
N ASP A 204 -4.14 -2.91 -11.68
CA ASP A 204 -5.51 -2.73 -11.20
C ASP A 204 -5.82 -3.99 -10.40
N ASP A 205 -6.00 -3.90 -9.10
CA ASP A 205 -7.35 -3.96 -8.56
C ASP A 205 -8.38 -4.12 -9.69
N HIS A 206 -8.41 -5.33 -10.26
CA HIS A 206 -9.58 -5.90 -10.90
C HIS A 206 -10.62 -6.04 -9.76
N ASP A 207 -11.03 -4.90 -9.20
CA ASP A 207 -12.34 -4.69 -8.64
C ASP A 207 -13.24 -4.90 -9.84
N GLU A 208 -13.58 -6.17 -10.07
CA GLU A 208 -14.69 -6.58 -10.88
C GLU A 208 -15.86 -5.73 -10.38
N VAL A 209 -16.17 -4.63 -11.10
CA VAL A 209 -17.36 -3.84 -10.84
C VAL A 209 -18.48 -4.85 -10.91
N PRO A 210 -19.23 -5.12 -9.81
CA PRO A 210 -20.30 -6.10 -9.86
C PRO A 210 -21.23 -5.67 -10.98
N ASP A 211 -21.32 -6.50 -12.02
CA ASP A 211 -22.12 -6.19 -13.19
C ASP A 211 -23.52 -5.81 -12.70
N GLY A 212 -23.98 -4.64 -13.13
CA GLY A 212 -25.15 -3.98 -12.61
C GLY A 212 -26.38 -4.84 -12.85
N THR A 213 -26.69 -5.71 -11.88
CA THR A 213 -27.94 -6.45 -11.87
C THR A 213 -29.04 -5.43 -11.58
N LEU A 214 -29.67 -4.96 -12.66
CA LEU A 214 -30.85 -4.12 -12.60
C LEU A 214 -31.89 -4.78 -11.68
N PRO A 215 -32.52 -4.02 -10.76
CA PRO A 215 -33.58 -4.57 -9.92
C PRO A 215 -34.75 -5.06 -10.79
N PRO A 216 -35.41 -6.18 -10.44
CA PRO A 216 -36.41 -6.84 -11.29
C PRO A 216 -37.79 -6.14 -11.35
N SER A 217 -37.84 -4.80 -11.28
CA SER A 217 -39.10 -4.04 -11.20
C SER A 217 -39.42 -3.17 -12.42
N LEU A 218 -38.97 -3.57 -13.61
CA LEU A 218 -39.51 -3.05 -14.88
C LEU A 218 -39.83 -4.22 -15.82
N LYS A 219 -40.80 -5.05 -15.42
CA LYS A 219 -41.63 -5.76 -16.40
C LYS A 219 -42.86 -4.89 -16.64
N ILE A 220 -42.80 -4.10 -17.72
CA ILE A 220 -43.98 -3.41 -18.25
C ILE A 220 -44.92 -4.50 -18.79
N THR A 221 -46.12 -4.56 -18.22
CA THR A 221 -47.30 -5.22 -18.81
C THR A 221 -47.82 -4.38 -19.96
#